data_AF-A0A3S0L857-F1
#
_entry.id   AF-A0A3S0L857-F1
#
_cell.length_a   1.000
_cell.length_b   1.000
_cell.length_c   1.000
_cell.angle_alpha   90.00
_cell.angle_beta   90.00
_cell.angle_gamma   90.00
#
_symmetry.space_group_name_H-M   'P 1'
#
loop_
_entity.id
_entity.type
_entity.pdbx_description
1 polymer ?
#
loop_
_entity_poly.entity_id
_entity_poly.type
_entity_poly.pdbx_seq_one_letter_code
_entity_poly.pdbx_strand_id
1 'polypeptide(L)'
;MELQGLVRFSYAVLIRQISSNRHAPMYLSLLNRGSAKTGAAVYKSLGGGGELTSLGMQFLVREFNATSFEDGNDARFQVEARYIQQVMSFFASQDSRYFEIDPRREMREELLGMELPGQVAPILSETQLNAITTTTCEPIRLAPAAEFNSARDSGMRTFRFFSRHDAFMPDEVFETIASSIYCRLLSEADIDKGITSDGCKIGGNVIK
;
A
#
# COMPACT_ATOMS: atom_id res chain seq x y z
N MET A 1 5.92 -27.36 10.03
CA MET A 1 4.75 -27.08 10.88
C MET A 1 3.62 -26.73 9.96
N GLU A 2 2.63 -27.61 9.81
CA GLU A 2 1.46 -27.36 8.97
C GLU A 2 0.59 -26.28 9.61
N LEU A 3 0.20 -25.28 8.82
CA LEU A 3 -0.72 -24.24 9.27
C LEU A 3 -2.14 -24.82 9.27
N GLN A 4 -2.83 -24.74 10.41
CA GLN A 4 -4.23 -25.17 10.53
C GLN A 4 -5.12 -23.97 10.93
N GLY A 5 -6.40 -24.04 10.56
CA GLY A 5 -7.40 -23.02 10.90
C GLY A 5 -7.53 -21.90 9.87
N LEU A 6 -8.27 -20.85 10.24
CA LEU A 6 -8.45 -19.63 9.44
C LEU A 6 -7.26 -18.69 9.63
N VAL A 7 -6.84 -18.09 8.53
CA VAL A 7 -5.80 -17.05 8.49
C VAL A 7 -6.34 -15.85 7.74
N ARG A 8 -5.78 -14.68 8.03
CA ARG A 8 -6.10 -13.46 7.30
C ARG A 8 -5.12 -13.29 6.15
N PHE A 9 -5.63 -12.93 4.98
CA PHE A 9 -4.84 -12.49 3.84
C PHE A 9 -5.13 -11.01 3.57
N SER A 10 -4.08 -10.26 3.28
CA SER A 10 -4.17 -8.85 2.93
C SER A 10 -3.30 -8.61 1.70
N TYR A 11 -3.93 -8.12 0.64
CA TYR A 11 -3.24 -7.62 -0.53
C TYR A 11 -3.22 -6.09 -0.48
N ALA A 12 -2.05 -5.52 -0.74
CA ALA A 12 -1.84 -4.07 -0.71
C ALA A 12 -1.04 -3.62 -1.93
N VAL A 13 -1.30 -2.40 -2.36
CA VAL A 13 -0.50 -1.72 -3.38
C VAL A 13 0.56 -0.91 -2.66
N LEU A 14 1.81 -1.06 -3.08
CA LEU A 14 2.91 -0.24 -2.59
C LEU A 14 3.51 0.54 -3.75
N ILE A 15 3.53 1.86 -3.62
CA ILE A 15 4.16 2.74 -4.61
C ILE A 15 5.50 3.21 -4.07
N ARG A 16 6.58 2.72 -4.69
CA ARG A 16 7.95 3.18 -4.46
C ARG A 16 8.25 4.28 -5.47
N GLN A 17 8.93 5.34 -5.04
CA GLN A 17 9.26 6.46 -5.92
C GLN A 17 10.69 6.33 -6.45
N ILE A 18 10.87 6.65 -7.72
CA ILE A 18 12.18 6.78 -8.36
C ILE A 18 12.22 8.16 -9.03
N SER A 19 13.10 9.04 -8.56
CA SER A 19 13.40 10.28 -9.28
C SER A 19 14.34 9.98 -10.43
N SER A 20 14.10 10.57 -11.61
CA SER A 20 14.94 10.37 -12.80
C SER A 20 16.42 10.72 -12.59
N ASN A 21 16.72 11.62 -11.65
CA ASN A 21 18.06 12.19 -11.45
C ASN A 21 18.72 11.79 -10.12
N ARG A 22 18.14 10.87 -9.34
CA ARG A 22 18.74 10.40 -8.08
C ARG A 22 19.25 8.96 -8.20
N HIS A 23 20.48 8.74 -7.74
CA HIS A 23 21.12 7.43 -7.76
C HIS A 23 20.51 6.40 -6.79
N ALA A 24 19.70 6.84 -5.82
CA ALA A 24 19.06 5.96 -4.85
C ALA A 24 17.52 6.10 -4.90
N PRO A 25 16.77 4.98 -4.91
CA PRO A 25 15.31 5.00 -4.80
C PRO A 25 14.87 5.55 -3.44
N MET A 26 13.71 6.21 -3.41
CA MET A 26 13.10 6.72 -2.17
C MET A 26 11.64 6.29 -2.08
N TYR A 27 11.12 6.16 -0.87
CA TYR A 27 9.72 5.80 -0.66
C TYR A 27 8.91 7.06 -0.43
N LEU A 28 7.84 7.22 -1.21
CA LEU A 28 6.88 8.29 -0.98
C LEU A 28 5.93 7.88 0.14
N SER A 29 5.82 8.73 1.15
CA SER A 29 4.86 8.58 2.23
C SER A 29 4.01 9.83 2.38
N LEU A 30 2.76 9.63 2.79
CA LEU A 30 1.76 10.67 3.00
C LEU A 30 1.30 10.70 4.44
N LEU A 31 0.97 11.90 4.91
CA LEU A 31 0.38 12.10 6.22
C LEU A 31 -0.91 11.28 6.37
N ASN A 32 -0.95 10.43 7.38
CA ASN A 32 -2.11 9.60 7.67
C ASN A 32 -3.26 10.47 8.19
N ARG A 33 -4.33 10.58 7.39
CA ARG A 33 -5.53 11.37 7.71
C ARG A 33 -6.11 11.06 9.10
N GLY A 34 -6.18 9.79 9.48
CA GLY A 34 -6.74 9.36 10.76
C GLY A 34 -5.90 9.82 11.95
N SER A 35 -4.58 9.65 11.87
CA SER A 35 -3.63 10.05 12.91
C SER A 35 -3.51 11.57 13.01
N ALA A 36 -3.55 12.27 11.87
CA ALA A 36 -3.52 13.73 11.84
C ALA A 36 -4.74 14.35 12.54
N LYS A 37 -5.93 13.74 12.43
CA LYS A 37 -7.13 14.17 13.17
C LYS A 37 -6.98 14.06 14.68
N THR A 38 -6.13 13.16 15.18
CA THR A 38 -5.86 12.97 16.61
C THR A 38 -4.62 13.73 17.09
N GLY A 39 -4.03 14.58 16.23
CA GLY A 39 -2.86 15.40 16.55
C GLY A 39 -1.52 14.66 16.40
N ALA A 40 -1.51 13.43 15.89
CA ALA A 40 -0.29 12.65 15.67
C ALA A 40 0.14 12.69 14.20
N ALA A 41 1.35 13.20 13.94
CA ALA A 41 1.96 13.13 12.62
C ALA A 41 2.53 11.72 12.36
N VAL A 42 1.76 10.88 11.68
CA VAL A 42 2.18 9.55 11.23
C VAL A 42 2.15 9.53 9.71
N TYR A 43 3.25 9.15 9.08
CA TYR A 43 3.33 9.05 7.62
C TYR A 43 3.15 7.60 7.18
N LYS A 44 2.23 7.33 6.25
CA LYS A 44 1.99 6.00 5.67
C LYS A 44 2.55 5.94 4.25
N SER A 45 2.93 4.75 3.79
CA SER A 45 3.27 4.55 2.37
C SER A 45 2.13 4.98 1.45
N LEU A 46 2.48 5.47 0.27
CA LEU A 46 1.53 5.67 -0.82
C LEU A 46 1.02 4.32 -1.35
N GLY A 47 -0.29 4.22 -1.52
CA GLY A 47 -0.99 3.00 -1.91
C GLY A 47 -1.82 2.36 -0.79
N GLY A 48 -3.02 1.91 -1.15
CA GLY A 48 -4.01 1.34 -0.25
C GLY A 48 -4.10 -0.19 -0.26
N GLY A 49 -5.22 -0.68 0.27
CA GLY A 49 -5.64 -2.06 0.07
C GLY A 49 -5.86 -2.29 -1.42
N GLY A 50 -5.38 -3.42 -1.94
CA GLY A 50 -5.67 -3.74 -3.34
C GLY A 50 -7.13 -4.13 -3.50
N GLU A 51 -7.73 -3.76 -4.64
CA GLU A 51 -9.13 -4.06 -4.92
C GLU A 51 -9.27 -5.24 -5.89
N LEU A 52 -10.35 -5.98 -5.72
CA LEU A 52 -10.74 -7.11 -6.57
C LEU A 52 -11.90 -6.68 -7.46
N THR A 53 -11.90 -7.18 -8.70
CA THR A 53 -13.12 -7.12 -9.50
C THR A 53 -14.17 -8.03 -8.88
N SER A 54 -15.45 -7.84 -9.23
CA SER A 54 -16.52 -8.77 -8.84
C SER A 54 -16.20 -10.22 -9.23
N LEU A 55 -15.51 -10.42 -10.35
CA LEU A 55 -15.06 -11.73 -10.81
C LEU A 55 -13.94 -12.30 -9.92
N GLY A 56 -12.97 -11.48 -9.53
CA GLY A 56 -11.90 -11.85 -8.59
C GLY A 56 -12.42 -12.28 -7.24
N MET A 57 -13.38 -11.52 -6.69
CA MET A 57 -14.02 -11.86 -5.42
C MET A 57 -14.79 -13.20 -5.52
N GLN A 58 -15.60 -13.40 -6.55
CA GLN A 58 -16.33 -14.66 -6.77
C GLN A 58 -15.39 -15.86 -6.93
N PHE A 59 -14.27 -15.67 -7.62
CA PHE A 59 -13.24 -16.70 -7.76
C PHE A 59 -12.65 -17.09 -6.40
N LEU A 60 -12.26 -16.13 -5.57
CA LEU A 60 -11.70 -16.39 -4.23
C LEU A 60 -12.68 -17.13 -3.32
N VAL A 61 -13.97 -16.75 -3.36
CA VAL A 61 -15.02 -17.43 -2.59
C VAL A 61 -15.18 -18.88 -3.08
N ARG A 62 -15.25 -19.10 -4.39
CA ARG A 62 -15.52 -20.43 -4.98
C ARG A 62 -14.35 -21.40 -4.85
N GLU A 63 -13.13 -20.93 -5.11
CA GLU A 63 -11.95 -21.81 -5.17
C GLU A 63 -11.27 -22.00 -3.81
N PHE A 64 -11.35 -21.00 -2.92
CA PHE A 64 -10.60 -21.00 -1.66
C PHE A 64 -11.48 -20.83 -0.41
N ASN A 65 -12.80 -20.77 -0.55
CA ASN A 65 -13.73 -20.50 0.54
C ASN A 65 -13.38 -19.20 1.29
N ALA A 66 -12.95 -18.16 0.56
CA ALA A 66 -12.63 -16.86 1.16
C ALA A 66 -13.89 -16.23 1.79
N THR A 67 -13.74 -15.66 2.98
CA THR A 67 -14.83 -15.02 3.75
C THR A 67 -14.37 -13.71 4.39
N SER A 68 -15.29 -12.95 4.98
CA SER A 68 -14.97 -11.76 5.80
C SER A 68 -14.13 -10.70 5.06
N PHE A 69 -14.52 -10.37 3.82
CA PHE A 69 -13.94 -9.27 3.07
C PHE A 69 -14.20 -7.93 3.77
N GLU A 70 -13.19 -7.06 3.85
CA GLU A 70 -13.37 -5.70 4.34
C GLU A 70 -13.97 -4.79 3.25
N ASP A 71 -14.86 -3.88 3.64
CA ASP A 71 -15.31 -2.74 2.83
C ASP A 71 -15.53 -3.02 1.32
N GLY A 72 -16.40 -3.98 0.97
CA GLY A 72 -16.78 -4.25 -0.42
C GLY A 72 -15.75 -5.08 -1.20
N ASN A 73 -15.01 -4.44 -2.11
CA ASN A 73 -14.09 -5.10 -3.05
C ASN A 73 -12.65 -5.22 -2.53
N ASP A 74 -12.40 -4.86 -1.27
CA ASP A 74 -11.04 -4.86 -0.73
C ASP A 74 -10.49 -6.30 -0.59
N ALA A 75 -9.27 -6.51 -1.05
CA ALA A 75 -8.56 -7.79 -0.98
C ALA A 75 -7.98 -8.09 0.43
N ARG A 76 -8.76 -7.80 1.46
CA ARG A 76 -8.52 -8.12 2.87
C ARG A 76 -9.60 -9.09 3.33
N PHE A 77 -9.26 -10.37 3.49
CA PHE A 77 -10.23 -11.43 3.76
C PHE A 77 -9.62 -12.56 4.62
N GLN A 78 -10.48 -13.48 5.05
CA GLN A 78 -10.10 -14.69 5.77
C GLN A 78 -10.19 -15.92 4.86
N VAL A 79 -9.26 -16.85 5.03
CA VAL A 79 -9.17 -18.08 4.25
C VAL A 79 -8.62 -19.21 5.10
N GLU A 80 -8.94 -20.46 4.77
CA GLU A 80 -8.30 -21.59 5.42
C GLU A 80 -6.79 -21.63 5.10
N ALA A 81 -5.98 -21.89 6.12
CA ALA A 81 -4.53 -21.85 6.03
C ALA A 81 -3.94 -22.78 4.95
N ARG A 82 -4.61 -23.90 4.65
CA ARG A 82 -4.20 -24.83 3.59
C ARG A 82 -4.19 -24.20 2.19
N TYR A 83 -5.01 -23.18 1.95
CA TYR A 83 -5.10 -22.49 0.65
C TYR A 83 -4.11 -21.35 0.50
N ILE A 84 -3.37 -20.97 1.55
CA ILE A 84 -2.61 -19.72 1.56
C ILE A 84 -1.56 -19.63 0.44
N GLN A 85 -0.90 -20.75 0.10
CA GLN A 85 0.09 -20.79 -0.98
C GLN A 85 -0.54 -20.61 -2.36
N GLN A 86 -1.74 -21.16 -2.56
CA GLN A 86 -2.50 -21.01 -3.80
C GLN A 86 -3.06 -19.59 -3.92
N VAL A 87 -3.54 -19.01 -2.82
CA VAL A 87 -3.94 -17.59 -2.75
C VAL A 87 -2.75 -16.68 -3.09
N MET A 88 -1.58 -16.88 -2.48
CA MET A 88 -0.38 -16.10 -2.83
C MET A 88 0.01 -16.24 -4.31
N SER A 89 -0.12 -17.44 -4.86
CA SER A 89 0.16 -17.69 -6.29
C SER A 89 -0.85 -17.01 -7.19
N PHE A 90 -2.12 -16.99 -6.81
CA PHE A 90 -3.17 -16.26 -7.50
C PHE A 90 -2.88 -14.75 -7.55
N PHE A 91 -2.57 -14.12 -6.41
CA PHE A 91 -2.19 -12.70 -6.37
C PHE A 91 -0.87 -12.40 -7.10
N ALA A 92 0.06 -13.35 -7.15
CA ALA A 92 1.30 -13.21 -7.93
C ALA A 92 1.08 -13.27 -9.45
N SER A 93 -0.05 -13.81 -9.93
CA SER A 93 -0.36 -13.84 -11.36
C SER A 93 -0.67 -12.46 -11.94
N GLN A 94 -1.16 -11.53 -11.09
CA GLN A 94 -1.58 -10.18 -11.47
C GLN A 94 -2.52 -10.13 -12.70
N ASP A 95 -3.35 -11.16 -12.90
CA ASP A 95 -4.29 -11.23 -14.01
C ASP A 95 -5.37 -10.14 -13.90
N SER A 96 -5.35 -9.19 -14.84
CA SER A 96 -6.19 -7.98 -14.84
C SER A 96 -7.70 -8.25 -14.89
N ARG A 97 -8.13 -9.48 -15.17
CA ARG A 97 -9.56 -9.86 -15.08
C ARG A 97 -10.05 -9.94 -13.64
N TYR A 98 -9.15 -10.22 -12.69
CA TYR A 98 -9.49 -10.47 -11.29
C TYR A 98 -9.13 -9.31 -10.36
N PHE A 99 -8.20 -8.46 -10.76
CA PHE A 99 -7.68 -7.38 -9.91
C PHE A 99 -7.97 -6.01 -10.50
N GLU A 100 -8.45 -5.09 -9.67
CA GLU A 100 -8.41 -3.65 -9.94
C GLU A 100 -7.11 -3.10 -9.34
N ILE A 101 -6.04 -3.11 -10.12
CA ILE A 101 -4.76 -2.53 -9.72
C ILE A 101 -4.49 -1.35 -10.66
N ASP A 102 -4.96 -0.17 -10.28
CA ASP A 102 -4.56 1.07 -10.93
C ASP A 102 -3.73 1.91 -9.95
N PRO A 103 -2.38 1.79 -9.96
CA PRO A 103 -1.53 2.64 -9.13
C PRO A 103 -1.71 4.12 -9.45
N ARG A 104 -2.19 4.49 -10.65
CA ARG A 104 -2.51 5.88 -10.98
C ARG A 104 -3.80 6.34 -10.32
N ARG A 105 -4.78 5.46 -10.14
CA ARG A 105 -5.98 5.76 -9.35
C ARG A 105 -5.59 6.07 -7.91
N GLU A 106 -4.78 5.22 -7.27
CA GLU A 106 -4.28 5.45 -5.91
C GLU A 106 -3.53 6.78 -5.80
N MET A 107 -2.59 7.06 -6.71
CA MET A 107 -1.89 8.34 -6.71
C MET A 107 -2.83 9.52 -6.96
N ARG A 108 -3.87 9.37 -7.79
CA ARG A 108 -4.89 10.40 -8.02
C ARG A 108 -5.66 10.68 -6.74
N GLU A 109 -6.21 9.66 -6.12
CA GLU A 109 -6.98 9.79 -4.88
C GLU A 109 -6.14 10.44 -3.76
N GLU A 110 -4.87 10.02 -3.63
CA GLU A 110 -4.03 10.48 -2.53
C GLU A 110 -3.26 11.80 -2.79
N LEU A 111 -2.88 12.12 -4.03
CA LEU A 111 -2.08 13.31 -4.37
C LEU A 111 -2.90 14.45 -5.00
N LEU A 112 -3.99 14.15 -5.71
CA LEU A 112 -4.97 15.17 -6.17
C LEU A 112 -6.08 15.40 -5.17
N GLY A 113 -6.33 14.43 -4.28
CA GLY A 113 -7.33 14.56 -3.23
C GLY A 113 -7.05 15.72 -2.28
N MET A 114 -8.14 16.27 -1.72
CA MET A 114 -8.11 17.33 -0.70
C MET A 114 -8.59 16.80 0.65
N GLU A 115 -8.14 15.60 1.02
CA GLU A 115 -8.67 14.89 2.20
C GLU A 115 -7.88 15.14 3.48
N LEU A 116 -6.72 15.79 3.39
CA LEU A 116 -5.81 15.97 4.52
C LEU A 116 -6.19 17.20 5.36
N PRO A 117 -5.97 17.17 6.69
CA PRO A 117 -6.33 18.28 7.55
C PRO A 117 -5.64 19.60 7.15
N GLY A 118 -6.44 20.66 7.03
CA GLY A 118 -5.95 22.01 6.68
C GLY A 118 -5.49 22.17 5.23
N GLN A 119 -5.69 21.15 4.38
CA GLN A 119 -5.30 21.21 2.98
C GLN A 119 -6.25 22.13 2.21
N VAL A 120 -5.69 23.19 1.62
CA VAL A 120 -6.43 24.19 0.82
C VAL A 120 -6.28 23.97 -0.68
N ALA A 121 -5.32 23.15 -1.10
CA ALA A 121 -5.08 22.79 -2.49
C ALA A 121 -4.52 21.36 -2.60
N PRO A 122 -4.74 20.68 -3.74
CA PRO A 122 -4.07 19.41 -4.06
C PRO A 122 -2.55 19.49 -3.91
N ILE A 123 -1.90 18.35 -3.61
CA ILE A 123 -0.42 18.30 -3.51
C ILE A 123 0.19 18.44 -4.90
N LEU A 124 -0.40 17.79 -5.90
CA LEU A 124 -0.02 17.91 -7.31
C LEU A 124 -1.19 18.47 -8.11
N SER A 125 -0.89 19.13 -9.23
CA SER A 125 -1.87 19.39 -10.29
C SER A 125 -2.10 18.15 -11.16
N GLU A 126 -3.20 18.12 -11.90
CA GLU A 126 -3.51 17.01 -12.81
C GLU A 126 -2.42 16.83 -13.88
N THR A 127 -1.89 17.93 -14.42
CA THR A 127 -0.77 17.91 -15.37
C THR A 127 0.48 17.27 -14.75
N GLN A 128 0.82 17.62 -13.52
CA GLN A 128 1.98 17.06 -12.82
C GLN A 128 1.78 15.57 -12.53
N LEU A 129 0.58 15.15 -12.13
CA LEU A 129 0.29 13.73 -11.89
C LEU A 129 0.38 12.92 -13.20
N ASN A 130 -0.14 13.46 -14.31
CA ASN A 130 -0.11 12.80 -15.61
C ASN A 130 1.32 12.65 -16.16
N ALA A 131 2.26 13.46 -15.69
CA ALA A 131 3.67 13.35 -16.03
C ALA A 131 4.38 12.20 -15.29
N ILE A 132 3.75 11.60 -14.27
CA ILE A 132 4.28 10.44 -13.56
C ILE A 132 4.02 9.17 -14.39
N THR A 133 5.09 8.43 -14.65
CA THR A 133 4.98 7.09 -15.25
C THR A 133 5.15 6.03 -14.18
N THR A 134 4.43 4.91 -14.31
CA THR A 134 4.50 3.81 -13.35
C THR A 134 4.92 2.54 -14.06
N THR A 135 5.70 1.71 -13.38
CA THR A 135 6.04 0.36 -13.83
C THR A 135 5.76 -0.61 -12.71
N THR A 136 5.04 -1.70 -13.01
CA THR A 136 4.82 -2.78 -12.05
C THR A 136 6.13 -3.55 -11.86
N CYS A 137 6.51 -3.74 -10.61
CA CYS A 137 7.68 -4.50 -10.22
C CYS A 137 7.30 -5.91 -9.77
N GLU A 138 8.33 -6.71 -9.48
CA GLU A 138 8.13 -7.96 -8.77
C GLU A 138 7.40 -7.72 -7.43
N PRO A 139 6.30 -8.46 -7.17
CA PRO A 139 5.55 -8.32 -5.94
C PRO A 139 6.35 -8.81 -4.74
N ILE A 140 6.11 -8.20 -3.58
CA ILE A 140 6.81 -8.53 -2.34
C ILE A 140 5.90 -9.39 -1.46
N ARG A 141 6.40 -10.56 -1.09
CA ARG A 141 5.74 -11.47 -0.16
C ARG A 141 6.38 -11.28 1.21
N LEU A 142 5.59 -10.83 2.19
CA LEU A 142 6.08 -10.81 3.56
C LEU A 142 5.87 -12.18 4.20
N ALA A 143 6.88 -12.64 4.95
CA ALA A 143 6.73 -13.79 5.82
C ALA A 143 5.59 -13.50 6.84
N PRO A 144 4.80 -14.52 7.23
CA PRO A 144 3.78 -14.33 8.24
C PRO A 144 4.44 -13.90 9.55
N ALA A 145 4.20 -12.68 9.99
CA ALA A 145 4.55 -12.28 11.34
C ALA A 145 3.46 -12.76 12.30
N ALA A 146 3.88 -13.25 13.47
CA ALA A 146 2.98 -13.63 14.55
C ALA A 146 2.31 -12.41 15.20
N GLU A 147 2.89 -11.22 15.07
CA GLU A 147 2.49 -10.01 15.78
C GLU A 147 2.63 -8.78 14.87
N PHE A 148 1.54 -8.40 14.19
CA PHE A 148 1.38 -7.03 13.75
C PHE A 148 0.11 -6.48 14.38
N ASN A 149 0.30 -5.54 15.32
CA ASN A 149 -0.74 -4.84 16.06
C ASN A 149 -1.51 -3.88 15.15
N SER A 150 -2.33 -4.43 14.26
CA SER A 150 -3.56 -3.79 13.87
C SER A 150 -4.47 -3.86 15.10
N ALA A 151 -4.91 -2.71 15.63
CA ALA A 151 -5.84 -2.66 16.77
C ALA A 151 -7.19 -3.39 16.48
N ARG A 152 -7.40 -3.86 15.25
CA ARG A 152 -8.61 -4.55 14.79
C ARG A 152 -8.48 -6.08 14.71
N ASP A 153 -7.28 -6.66 14.89
CA ASP A 153 -7.06 -8.10 14.70
C ASP A 153 -6.36 -8.71 15.93
N SER A 154 -7.15 -9.12 16.91
CA SER A 154 -6.66 -9.86 18.08
C SER A 154 -6.20 -11.27 17.67
N GLY A 155 -4.89 -11.46 17.42
CA GLY A 155 -4.24 -12.77 17.42
C GLY A 155 -4.38 -13.65 16.17
N MET A 156 -5.05 -13.19 15.11
CA MET A 156 -5.14 -13.94 13.86
C MET A 156 -3.86 -13.78 13.03
N ARG A 157 -3.26 -14.91 12.61
CA ARG A 157 -2.09 -14.90 11.73
C ARG A 157 -2.46 -14.25 10.40
N THR A 158 -1.72 -13.21 10.04
CA THR A 158 -1.97 -12.41 8.83
C THR A 158 -0.83 -12.58 7.83
N PHE A 159 -1.18 -12.87 6.60
CA PHE A 159 -0.27 -12.93 5.46
C PHE A 159 -0.47 -11.67 4.61
N ARG A 160 0.62 -11.01 4.24
CA ARG A 160 0.58 -9.80 3.43
C ARG A 160 1.29 -9.99 2.11
N PHE A 161 0.65 -9.55 1.05
CA PHE A 161 1.18 -9.54 -0.31
C PHE A 161 1.14 -8.11 -0.84
N PHE A 162 2.28 -7.61 -1.31
CA PHE A 162 2.39 -6.26 -1.84
C PHE A 162 2.62 -6.31 -3.35
N SER A 163 1.74 -5.67 -4.11
CA SER A 163 2.08 -5.31 -5.50
C SER A 163 2.89 -4.03 -5.47
N ARG A 164 4.18 -4.15 -5.81
CA ARG A 164 5.08 -3.01 -5.85
C ARG A 164 5.01 -2.35 -7.22
N HIS A 165 4.91 -1.03 -7.23
CA HIS A 165 5.02 -0.21 -8.43
C HIS A 165 6.10 0.85 -8.22
N ASP A 166 6.95 1.01 -9.22
CA ASP A 166 7.90 2.11 -9.28
C ASP A 166 7.26 3.28 -10.03
N ALA A 167 7.19 4.44 -9.38
CA ALA A 167 6.72 5.70 -9.94
C ALA A 167 7.92 6.57 -10.33
N PHE A 168 8.08 6.83 -11.63
CA PHE A 168 9.11 7.71 -12.17
C PHE A 168 8.56 9.12 -12.30
N MET A 169 9.20 10.05 -11.61
CA MET A 169 8.72 11.42 -11.49
C MET A 169 9.72 12.40 -12.12
N PRO A 170 9.25 13.35 -12.96
CA PRO A 170 10.06 14.49 -13.36
C PRO A 170 10.51 15.33 -12.16
N ASP A 171 11.61 16.06 -12.28
CA ASP A 171 12.19 16.85 -11.20
C ASP A 171 11.24 17.89 -10.62
N GLU A 172 10.44 18.56 -11.47
CA GLU A 172 9.45 19.54 -11.00
C GLU A 172 8.38 18.92 -10.09
N VAL A 173 7.90 17.72 -10.45
CA VAL A 173 6.94 16.94 -9.65
C VAL A 173 7.59 16.52 -8.34
N PHE A 174 8.85 16.08 -8.43
CA PHE A 174 9.64 15.70 -7.27
C PHE A 174 9.79 16.86 -6.28
N GLU A 175 10.18 18.04 -6.75
CA GLU A 175 10.37 19.24 -5.92
C GLU A 175 9.06 19.68 -5.25
N THR A 176 7.95 19.58 -5.99
CA THR A 176 6.61 19.84 -5.45
C THR A 176 6.27 18.88 -4.31
N ILE A 177 6.53 17.58 -4.48
CA ILE A 177 6.34 16.57 -3.42
C ILE A 177 7.28 16.83 -2.23
N ALA A 178 8.56 17.10 -2.50
CA ALA A 178 9.58 17.27 -1.47
C ALA A 178 9.33 18.51 -0.58
N SER A 179 8.72 19.55 -1.14
CA SER A 179 8.35 20.77 -0.42
C SER A 179 7.00 20.69 0.28
N SER A 180 6.18 19.66 0.00
CA SER A 180 4.89 19.47 0.64
C SER A 180 5.02 19.03 2.10
N ILE A 181 4.34 19.74 3.00
CA ILE A 181 4.26 19.35 4.43
C ILE A 181 3.55 18.00 4.64
N TYR A 182 2.72 17.60 3.67
CA TYR A 182 1.91 16.39 3.71
C TYR A 182 2.67 15.15 3.23
N CYS A 183 3.79 15.34 2.53
CA CYS A 183 4.61 14.26 2.01
C CYS A 183 5.90 14.13 2.81
N ARG A 184 6.45 12.92 2.82
CA ARG A 184 7.85 12.66 3.18
C ARG A 184 8.47 11.69 2.19
N LEU A 185 9.66 12.02 1.75
CA LEU A 185 10.53 11.14 0.98
C LEU A 185 11.43 10.39 1.97
N LEU A 186 11.32 9.07 1.96
CA LEU A 186 11.95 8.21 2.94
C LEU A 186 13.06 7.40 2.28
N SER A 187 14.23 7.37 2.92
CA SER A 187 15.29 6.43 2.56
C SER A 187 14.95 5.02 3.06
N GLU A 188 15.63 3.99 2.54
CA GLU A 188 15.55 2.63 3.11
C GLU A 188 15.89 2.63 4.60
N ALA A 189 16.86 3.44 5.04
CA ALA A 189 17.21 3.54 6.45
C ALA A 189 16.08 4.12 7.33
N ASP A 190 15.27 5.04 6.81
CA ASP A 190 14.09 5.56 7.52
C ASP A 190 13.03 4.46 7.67
N ILE A 191 12.84 3.67 6.61
CA ILE A 191 11.91 2.53 6.59
C ILE A 191 12.31 1.49 7.64
N ASP A 192 13.58 1.09 7.66
CA ASP A 192 14.11 0.09 8.58
C ASP A 192 13.92 0.52 10.04
N LYS A 193 14.19 1.81 10.32
CA LYS A 193 14.00 2.39 11.66
C LYS A 193 12.54 2.63 12.01
N GLY A 194 11.63 2.68 11.04
CA GLY A 194 10.22 3.00 11.23
C GLY A 194 9.97 4.44 11.69
N ILE A 195 10.95 5.31 11.51
CA ILE A 195 10.91 6.73 11.88
C ILE A 195 11.64 7.53 10.80
N THR A 196 11.11 8.70 10.48
CA THR A 196 11.74 9.63 9.54
C THR A 196 12.99 10.27 10.17
N SER A 197 13.88 10.80 9.34
CA SER A 197 15.07 11.54 9.79
C SER A 197 14.77 12.73 10.70
N ASP A 198 13.57 13.34 10.62
CA ASP A 198 13.09 14.41 11.49
C ASP A 198 12.30 13.93 12.73
N GLY A 199 12.19 12.61 12.95
CA GLY A 199 11.61 12.02 14.17
C GLY A 199 10.12 11.69 14.11
N CYS A 200 9.46 11.76 12.95
CA CYS A 200 8.06 11.37 12.78
C CYS A 200 7.90 9.85 12.61
N LYS A 201 6.82 9.28 13.17
CA LYS A 201 6.57 7.84 13.05
C LYS A 201 6.12 7.47 11.63
N ILE A 202 6.58 6.32 11.15
CA ILE A 202 6.14 5.72 9.89
C ILE A 202 5.12 4.61 10.20
N GLY A 203 3.95 4.68 9.57
CA GLY A 203 2.85 3.73 9.71
C GLY A 203 3.14 2.37 9.08
N GLY A 204 2.60 1.31 9.67
CA GLY A 204 2.98 -0.11 9.48
C GLY A 204 2.66 -0.78 8.14
N ASN A 205 2.92 -0.11 7.03
CA ASN A 205 2.89 -0.68 5.67
C ASN A 205 4.24 -0.64 4.96
N VAL A 206 5.30 -0.11 5.59
CA VAL A 206 6.60 -0.10 4.93
C VAL A 206 7.36 -1.37 5.25
N ILE A 207 7.64 -2.08 4.17
CA ILE A 207 8.22 -3.42 4.08
C ILE A 207 9.46 -3.50 4.97
N LYS A 208 9.46 -4.45 5.90
CA LYS A 208 10.65 -4.96 6.59
C LYS A 208 10.90 -6.38 6.12
#